data_AF-A0A1G8QGA5-F1
#
_entry.id   AF-A0A1G8QGA5-F1
#
_cell.length_a   1.000
_cell.length_b   1.000
_cell.length_c   1.000
_cell.angle_alpha   90.00
_cell.angle_beta   90.00
_cell.angle_gamma   90.00
#
_symmetry.space_group_name_H-M   'P 1'
#
loop_
_entity.id
_entity.type
_entity.pdbx_description
1 polymer ?
#
loop_
_entity_poly.entity_id
_entity_poly.type
_entity_poly.pdbx_seq_one_letter_code
_entity_poly.pdbx_strand_id
1 'polypeptide(L)'
;MMVSYLPIKTISRLLTSDAGVTASTVAPFSDKLMMFFTSGLIATSIGYYGTAMAMSPRKDIITDYSRLTAEIMKYSAESAKILIDNGWMEEPPLAKDRDKLAENKN
;
A
#
# COMPACT_ATOMS: atom_id res chain seq x y z
N MET A 1 -13.53 -50.63 -9.47
CA MET A 1 -14.21 -49.37 -9.83
C MET A 1 -13.25 -48.23 -9.53
N MET A 2 -12.68 -47.66 -10.59
CA MET A 2 -11.90 -46.43 -10.69
C MET A 2 -10.55 -46.32 -9.95
N VAL A 3 -9.51 -46.85 -10.59
CA VAL A 3 -8.10 -46.49 -10.40
C VAL A 3 -7.76 -45.34 -11.36
N SER A 4 -6.85 -44.44 -10.94
CA SER A 4 -5.99 -43.56 -11.75
C SER A 4 -6.58 -42.33 -12.47
N TYR A 5 -5.73 -41.29 -12.60
CA TYR A 5 -5.81 -40.11 -13.50
C TYR A 5 -6.30 -38.75 -12.96
N LEU A 6 -5.74 -38.26 -11.85
CA LEU A 6 -5.57 -36.80 -11.73
C LEU A 6 -4.09 -36.49 -11.49
N PRO A 7 -3.38 -35.87 -12.45
CA PRO A 7 -2.02 -35.43 -12.20
C PRO A 7 -2.07 -34.38 -11.09
N ILE A 8 -1.11 -34.46 -10.17
CA ILE A 8 -0.90 -33.57 -9.00
C ILE A 8 -0.63 -32.09 -9.42
N LYS A 9 -0.89 -31.72 -10.69
CA LYS A 9 -0.62 -30.43 -11.31
C LYS A 9 -1.88 -29.56 -11.53
N THR A 10 -2.95 -29.81 -10.77
CA THR A 10 -4.23 -29.07 -10.86
C THR A 10 -4.57 -28.32 -9.57
N ILE A 11 -3.57 -27.90 -8.79
CA ILE A 11 -3.79 -26.76 -7.90
C ILE A 11 -3.50 -25.55 -8.79
N SER A 12 -4.54 -24.76 -9.06
CA SER A 12 -4.46 -23.53 -9.85
C SER A 12 -3.19 -22.77 -9.49
N ARG A 13 -2.24 -22.70 -10.43
CA ARG A 13 -1.14 -21.75 -10.32
C ARG A 13 -1.82 -20.40 -10.15
N LEU A 14 -1.71 -19.78 -8.98
CA LEU A 14 -2.08 -18.38 -8.79
C LEU A 14 -1.54 -17.64 -10.02
N LEU A 15 -2.38 -16.89 -10.74
CA LEU A 15 -1.94 -16.16 -11.93
C LEU A 15 -0.75 -15.29 -11.51
N THR A 16 0.46 -15.74 -11.82
CA THR A 16 1.67 -14.97 -11.60
C THR A 16 1.65 -13.86 -12.64
N SER A 17 1.98 -12.64 -12.25
CA SER A 17 2.07 -11.46 -13.13
C SER A 17 2.91 -11.69 -14.40
N ASP A 18 3.76 -12.71 -14.37
CA ASP A 18 4.56 -13.25 -15.47
C ASP A 18 3.76 -13.62 -16.74
N ALA A 19 2.45 -13.88 -16.62
CA ALA A 19 1.61 -14.21 -17.79
C ALA A 19 1.31 -13.02 -18.73
N GLY A 20 1.65 -11.78 -18.35
CA GLY A 20 1.35 -10.55 -19.09
C GLY A 20 2.56 -9.66 -19.43
N VAL A 21 3.79 -10.19 -19.30
CA VAL A 21 5.00 -9.39 -19.50
C VAL A 21 5.09 -8.91 -20.95
N THR A 22 4.97 -7.60 -21.14
CA THR A 22 5.09 -6.93 -22.44
C THR A 22 6.49 -6.34 -22.58
N ALA A 23 7.10 -6.38 -23.77
CA ALA A 23 8.45 -5.86 -24.03
C ALA A 23 8.57 -4.32 -24.02
N SER A 24 7.55 -3.60 -23.56
CA SER A 24 7.53 -2.13 -23.54
C SER A 24 8.44 -1.59 -22.45
N THR A 25 9.31 -0.65 -22.82
CA THR A 25 10.15 0.11 -21.89
C THR A 25 9.49 1.43 -21.46
N VAL A 26 8.38 1.81 -22.08
CA VAL A 26 7.61 3.02 -21.75
C VAL A 26 6.57 2.66 -20.69
N ALA A 27 6.54 3.45 -19.61
CA ALA A 27 5.55 3.30 -18.55
C ALA A 27 4.13 3.50 -19.12
N PRO A 28 3.21 2.56 -18.89
CA PRO A 28 1.85 2.63 -19.46
C PRO A 28 0.94 3.63 -18.74
N PHE A 29 1.31 4.07 -17.52
CA PHE A 29 0.55 5.00 -16.70
C PHE A 29 1.43 6.17 -16.25
N SER A 30 0.81 7.27 -15.85
CA SER A 30 1.53 8.44 -15.35
C SER A 30 2.12 8.19 -13.95
N ASP A 31 3.25 8.86 -13.68
CA ASP A 31 3.93 8.77 -12.38
C ASP A 31 3.01 9.18 -11.22
N LYS A 32 2.14 10.18 -11.42
CA LYS A 32 1.13 10.59 -10.44
C LYS A 32 0.17 9.44 -10.09
N LEU A 33 -0.37 8.76 -11.10
CA LEU A 33 -1.30 7.65 -10.88
C LEU A 33 -0.59 6.46 -10.22
N MET A 34 0.64 6.15 -10.66
CA MET A 34 1.44 5.07 -10.09
C MET A 34 1.82 5.35 -8.63
N MET A 35 2.21 6.58 -8.29
CA MET A 35 2.50 6.97 -6.90
C MET A 35 1.25 6.97 -6.01
N PHE A 36 0.10 7.40 -6.55
CA PHE A 36 -1.16 7.32 -5.81
C PHE A 36 -1.52 5.86 -5.46
N PHE A 37 -1.45 4.93 -6.42
CA PHE A 37 -1.73 3.53 -6.15
C PHE A 37 -0.72 2.87 -5.20
N THR A 38 0.58 3.14 -5.39
CA THR A 38 1.62 2.55 -4.52
C THR A 38 1.52 3.04 -3.09
N SER A 39 1.27 4.34 -2.86
CA SER A 39 1.02 4.88 -1.51
C SER A 39 -0.23 4.27 -0.85
N GLY A 40 -1.32 4.08 -1.60
CA GLY A 40 -2.52 3.38 -1.11
C GLY A 40 -2.29 1.90 -0.77
N LEU A 41 -1.48 1.20 -1.56
CA LEU A 41 -1.07 -0.17 -1.28
C LEU A 41 -0.19 -0.27 -0.02
N ILE A 42 0.71 0.69 0.18
CA ILE A 42 1.52 0.79 1.41
C ILE A 42 0.61 0.94 2.63
N ALA A 43 -0.35 1.87 2.60
CA ALA A 43 -1.29 2.09 3.69
C ALA A 43 -2.13 0.83 4.00
N THR A 44 -2.61 0.16 2.95
CA THR A 44 -3.37 -1.11 3.08
C THR A 44 -2.50 -2.21 3.70
N SER A 45 -1.23 -2.31 3.28
CA SER A 45 -0.29 -3.31 3.79
C SER A 45 -0.04 -3.14 5.29
N ILE A 46 0.13 -1.90 5.77
CA ILE A 46 0.25 -1.61 7.21
C ILE A 46 -0.99 -2.10 7.97
N GLY A 47 -2.19 -1.86 7.44
CA GLY A 47 -3.44 -2.34 8.03
C GLY A 47 -3.52 -3.87 8.11
N TYR A 48 -3.07 -4.57 7.07
CA TYR A 48 -3.01 -6.03 7.08
C TYR A 48 -2.00 -6.56 8.09
N TYR A 49 -0.81 -5.97 8.22
CA TYR A 49 0.14 -6.38 9.26
C TYR A 49 -0.39 -6.11 10.67
N GLY A 50 -1.08 -4.99 10.89
CA GLY A 50 -1.76 -4.71 12.15
C GLY A 50 -2.80 -5.77 12.51
N THR A 51 -3.64 -6.16 11.55
CA THR A 51 -4.65 -7.20 11.73
C THR A 51 -4.01 -8.58 11.95
N ALA A 52 -2.97 -8.91 11.19
CA ALA A 52 -2.24 -10.17 11.33
C ALA A 52 -1.56 -10.30 12.69
N MET A 53 -1.00 -9.21 13.23
CA MET A 53 -0.46 -9.19 14.61
C MET A 53 -1.55 -9.43 15.65
N ALA A 54 -2.73 -8.82 15.50
CA ALA A 54 -3.84 -8.98 16.44
C ALA A 54 -4.42 -10.41 16.45
N MET A 55 -4.43 -11.08 15.30
CA MET A 55 -4.94 -12.46 15.18
C MET A 55 -3.90 -13.52 15.53
N SER A 56 -2.61 -13.17 15.61
CA SER A 56 -1.53 -14.12 15.86
C SER A 56 -1.24 -14.24 17.36
N PRO A 57 -1.43 -15.41 17.99
CA PRO A 57 -1.05 -15.61 19.40
C PRO A 57 0.48 -15.79 19.58
N ARG A 58 1.23 -15.87 18.47
CA ARG A 58 2.65 -16.21 18.42
C ARG A 58 3.54 -14.96 18.49
N LYS A 59 4.32 -14.84 19.57
CA LYS A 59 5.18 -13.67 19.86
C LYS A 59 6.31 -13.46 18.84
N ASP A 60 6.90 -14.55 18.34
CA ASP A 60 7.94 -14.52 17.30
C ASP A 60 7.41 -13.84 16.03
N ILE A 61 6.22 -14.25 15.59
CA ILE A 61 5.55 -13.70 14.41
C ILE A 61 5.20 -12.22 14.59
N ILE A 62 4.72 -11.82 15.78
CA ILE A 62 4.43 -10.41 16.08
C ILE A 62 5.70 -9.57 15.98
N THR A 63 6.83 -10.09 16.47
CA THR A 63 8.12 -9.38 16.42
C THR A 63 8.55 -9.12 14.98
N ASP A 64 8.43 -10.11 14.11
CA ASP A 64 8.73 -9.96 12.68
C ASP A 64 7.81 -8.96 11.99
N TYR A 65 6.49 -9.04 12.24
CA TYR A 65 5.53 -8.08 11.68
C TYR A 65 5.77 -6.66 12.18
N SER A 66 6.18 -6.48 13.43
CA SER A 66 6.51 -5.15 13.97
C SER A 66 7.72 -4.54 13.26
N ARG A 67 8.77 -5.34 12.99
CA ARG A 67 9.95 -4.91 12.22
C ARG A 67 9.56 -4.52 10.79
N LEU A 68 8.81 -5.39 10.10
CA LEU A 68 8.35 -5.14 8.73
C LEU A 68 7.46 -3.89 8.65
N THR A 69 6.56 -3.71 9.61
CA THR A 69 5.70 -2.52 9.68
C THR A 69 6.53 -1.25 9.81
N ALA A 70 7.57 -1.26 10.66
CA ALA A 70 8.47 -0.12 10.81
C ALA A 70 9.23 0.22 9.53
N GLU A 71 9.66 -0.78 8.75
CA GLU A 71 10.29 -0.57 7.45
C GLU A 71 9.31 0.04 6.44
N ILE A 72 8.08 -0.47 6.40
CA ILE A 72 7.03 0.03 5.50
C ILE A 72 6.57 1.44 5.85
N MET A 73 6.58 1.81 7.13
CA MET A 73 6.31 3.19 7.53
C MET A 73 7.34 4.18 6.98
N LYS A 74 8.61 3.78 6.80
CA LYS A 74 9.62 4.64 6.16
C LYS A 74 9.28 4.88 4.69
N TYR A 75 8.90 3.82 3.96
CA TYR A 75 8.43 3.94 2.58
C TYR A 75 7.15 4.77 2.46
N SER A 76 6.24 4.67 3.43
CA SER A 76 5.05 5.51 3.51
C SER A 76 5.43 7.00 3.59
N ALA A 77 6.34 7.35 4.51
CA ALA A 77 6.80 8.73 4.66
C ALA A 77 7.49 9.27 3.40
N GLU A 78 8.32 8.45 2.74
CA GLU A 78 8.96 8.82 1.49
C GLU A 78 7.96 9.01 0.35
N SER A 79 6.96 8.12 0.25
CA SER A 79 5.89 8.25 -0.75
C SER A 79 5.09 9.54 -0.57
N ALA A 80 4.76 9.89 0.69
CA ALA A 80 4.08 11.14 1.00
C ALA A 80 4.94 12.36 0.65
N LYS A 81 6.24 12.31 0.94
CA LYS A 81 7.18 13.38 0.58
C LYS A 81 7.22 13.62 -0.92
N ILE A 82 7.30 12.55 -1.74
CA ILE A 82 7.29 12.66 -3.21
C ILE A 82 5.97 13.27 -3.71
N LEU A 83 4.84 12.86 -3.12
CA LEU A 83 3.52 13.39 -3.49
C LEU A 83 3.39 14.90 -3.18
N ILE A 84 3.95 15.35 -2.05
CA ILE A 84 3.97 16.76 -1.66
C ILE A 84 4.93 17.56 -2.55
N ASP A 85 6.16 17.06 -2.75
CA ASP A 85 7.20 17.73 -3.54
C ASP A 85 6.74 17.97 -5.00
N ASN A 86 5.90 17.09 -5.55
CA ASN A 86 5.32 17.22 -6.89
C ASN A 86 3.95 17.93 -6.93
N GLY A 87 3.40 18.38 -5.79
CA GLY A 87 2.07 18.98 -5.73
C GLY A 87 0.94 18.03 -6.15
N TRP A 88 1.12 16.72 -5.94
CA TRP A 88 0.15 15.69 -6.30
C TRP A 88 -0.84 15.38 -5.17
N MET A 89 -0.54 15.83 -3.95
CA MET A 89 -1.41 15.69 -2.79
C MET A 89 -2.28 16.94 -2.65
N GLU A 90 -3.60 16.75 -2.66
CA GLU A 90 -4.56 17.83 -2.41
C GLU A 90 -4.54 18.21 -0.93
N GLU A 91 -4.65 19.51 -0.66
CA GLU A 91 -4.81 20.00 0.71
C GLU A 91 -6.23 19.64 1.19
N PRO A 92 -6.38 18.91 2.32
CA PRO A 92 -7.70 18.65 2.86
C PRO A 92 -8.35 19.97 3.29
N PRO A 93 -9.69 20.09 3.23
CA PRO A 93 -10.36 21.31 3.65
C PRO A 93 -10.04 21.61 5.12
N LEU A 94 -9.26 22.65 5.35
CA LEU A 94 -8.94 23.13 6.68
C LEU A 94 -10.16 23.82 7.29
N ALA A 95 -10.45 23.51 8.55
CA ALA A 95 -11.37 24.34 9.31
C ALA A 95 -10.83 25.77 9.36
N LYS A 96 -11.71 26.77 9.18
CA LYS A 96 -11.29 28.17 9.24
C LYS A 96 -10.65 28.46 10.59
N ASP A 97 -9.46 29.04 10.54
CA ASP A 97 -8.71 29.49 11.72
C ASP A 97 -9.53 30.56 12.47
N ARG A 98 -10.07 30.17 13.63
CA ARG A 98 -11.01 31.00 14.39
C ARG A 98 -10.34 32.25 14.95
N ASP A 99 -9.03 32.20 15.18
CA ASP A 99 -8.26 33.29 15.76
C ASP A 99 -7.97 34.36 14.70
N LYS A 100 -7.58 33.95 13.48
CA LYS A 100 -7.44 34.87 12.32
C LYS A 100 -8.75 35.52 11.88
N LEU A 101 -9.89 34.85 12.12
CA LEU A 101 -11.22 35.43 11.87
C LEU A 101 -11.64 36.44 12.95
N ALA A 102 -11.14 36.32 14.18
CA ALA A 102 -11.42 37.25 15.26
C ALA A 102 -10.61 38.55 15.12
N GLU A 103 -9.37 38.47 14.62
CA GLU A 103 -8.51 39.65 14.40
C GLU A 103 -8.94 40.50 13.20
N ASN A 104 -9.52 39.90 12.15
CA ASN A 104 -10.01 40.61 10.94
C ASN A 104 -11.37 41.32 11.13
N LYS A 105 -11.90 41.40 12.35
CA LYS A 105 -13.21 41.99 12.64
C LYS A 105 -13.15 43.43 13.20
N ASN A 106 -11.99 44.08 13.11
CA ASN A 106 -11.79 45.49 13.48
C ASN A 106 -11.54 46.35 12.25
#